data_AF-A0A938N068-F1
#
_entry.id   AF-A0A938N068-F1
#
_cell.length_a   1.000
_cell.length_b   1.000
_cell.length_c   1.000
_cell.angle_alpha   90.00
_cell.angle_beta   90.00
_cell.angle_gamma   90.00
#
_symmetry.space_group_name_H-M   'P 1'
#
loop_
_entity.id
_entity.type
_entity.pdbx_description
1 polymer ?
#
loop_
_entity_poly.entity_id
_entity_poly.type
_entity_poly.pdbx_seq_one_letter_code
_entity_poly.pdbx_strand_id
1 'polypeptide(L)'
;MSGPRLIDDRGRAVDLRVASHLAFELDRGFRAPAPLRRALRRALVSKPVALIAGSLVALGMVAASTFAVGPAMIALVLFSPLVACLLLLGLTSAVRVGEAAHDWADPFACDCLASGRCPACAYDLASLPPDAEGLVTCPECGAAWDPRAPGPPATIAVSDPSPTGTGDGDQSGPDAAADGRPSPGSRAGSGARSARRA
;
A
#
# COMPACT_ATOMS: atom_id res chain seq x y z
N MET A 1 -2.26 10.60 6.07
CA MET A 1 -1.62 9.29 5.81
C MET A 1 -2.43 8.60 4.74
N SER A 2 -1.89 8.47 3.53
CA SER A 2 -2.55 7.71 2.47
C SER A 2 -2.55 6.23 2.87
N GLY A 3 -3.67 5.54 2.67
CA GLY A 3 -3.77 4.10 2.95
C GLY A 3 -2.88 3.26 2.03
N PRO A 4 -2.77 1.95 2.29
CA PRO A 4 -2.12 1.04 1.35
C PRO A 4 -2.83 1.10 -0.01
N ARG A 5 -2.03 1.17 -1.07
CA ARG A 5 -2.49 1.22 -2.46
C ARG A 5 -2.20 -0.12 -3.12
N LEU A 6 -3.22 -0.69 -3.74
CA LEU A 6 -3.06 -1.80 -4.67
C LEU A 6 -2.91 -1.24 -6.07
N ILE A 7 -2.24 -2.00 -6.94
CA ILE A 7 -2.17 -1.67 -8.36
C ILE A 7 -3.03 -2.67 -9.10
N ASP A 8 -3.97 -2.16 -9.89
CA ASP A 8 -4.83 -2.98 -10.73
C ASP A 8 -4.06 -3.48 -11.98
N ASP A 9 -4.63 -4.41 -12.74
CA ASP A 9 -3.95 -5.00 -13.90
C ASP A 9 -3.79 -4.01 -15.08
N ARG A 10 -4.36 -2.82 -14.96
CA ARG A 10 -4.13 -1.68 -15.86
C ARG A 10 -3.08 -0.70 -15.33
N GLY A 11 -2.41 -1.02 -14.24
CA GLY A 11 -1.38 -0.19 -13.63
C GLY A 11 -1.92 1.01 -12.84
N ARG A 12 -3.22 1.05 -12.53
CA ARG A 12 -3.82 2.14 -11.74
C ARG A 12 -3.68 1.84 -10.25
N ALA A 13 -3.20 2.82 -9.49
CA ALA A 13 -3.21 2.74 -8.04
C ALA A 13 -4.63 2.94 -7.50
N VAL A 14 -5.12 1.97 -6.73
CA VAL A 14 -6.45 1.96 -6.13
C VAL A 14 -6.29 1.90 -4.61
N ASP A 15 -6.93 2.83 -3.90
CA ASP A 15 -6.91 2.86 -2.44
C ASP A 15 -7.76 1.70 -1.89
N LEU A 16 -7.16 0.90 -1.01
CA LEU A 16 -7.86 -0.17 -0.28
C LEU A 16 -8.88 0.43 0.69
N ARG A 17 -10.16 0.12 0.50
CA ARG A 17 -11.20 0.45 1.49
C ARG A 17 -11.28 -0.65 2.54
N VAL A 18 -10.30 -0.64 3.45
CA VAL A 18 -10.13 -1.64 4.53
C VAL A 18 -11.36 -1.72 5.45
N ALA A 19 -12.06 -0.59 5.67
CA ALA A 19 -13.19 -0.53 6.59
C ALA A 19 -14.40 -1.38 6.16
N SER A 20 -14.70 -1.43 4.85
CA SER A 20 -15.79 -2.27 4.33
C SER A 20 -15.46 -3.76 4.38
N HIS A 21 -14.17 -4.12 4.37
CA HIS A 21 -13.75 -5.51 4.42
C HIS A 21 -13.86 -6.11 5.83
N LEU A 22 -13.45 -5.37 6.88
CA LEU A 22 -13.59 -5.81 8.27
C LEU A 22 -15.05 -6.09 8.65
N ALA A 23 -15.97 -5.26 8.18
CA ALA A 23 -17.40 -5.46 8.38
C ALA A 23 -17.92 -6.73 7.68
N PHE A 24 -17.45 -7.00 6.47
CA PHE A 24 -17.85 -8.17 5.68
C PHE A 24 -17.24 -9.49 6.20
N GLU A 25 -15.97 -9.48 6.64
CA GLU A 25 -15.32 -10.64 7.24
C GLU A 25 -15.93 -11.05 8.57
N LEU A 26 -16.38 -10.06 9.37
CA LEU A 26 -17.13 -10.30 10.60
C LEU A 26 -18.44 -11.04 10.32
N ASP A 27 -19.10 -10.75 9.20
CA ASP A 27 -20.39 -11.34 8.84
C ASP A 27 -20.25 -12.79 8.32
N ARG A 28 -19.18 -13.12 7.58
CA ARG A 28 -18.96 -14.49 7.07
C ARG A 28 -18.27 -15.45 8.03
N GLY A 29 -18.01 -15.04 9.27
CA GLY A 29 -17.28 -15.86 10.23
C GLY A 29 -15.88 -16.22 9.72
N PHE A 30 -15.24 -15.28 9.02
CA PHE A 30 -13.93 -15.48 8.41
C PHE A 30 -12.94 -16.03 9.45
N ARG A 31 -12.59 -17.31 9.29
CA ARG A 31 -11.52 -17.93 10.07
C ARG A 31 -10.22 -17.46 9.46
N ALA A 32 -9.75 -16.32 9.95
CA ALA A 32 -8.42 -15.80 9.68
C ALA A 32 -7.41 -16.94 9.44
N PRO A 33 -6.73 -17.01 8.28
CA PRO A 33 -5.88 -18.13 7.94
C PRO A 33 -4.92 -18.45 9.09
N ALA A 34 -4.65 -19.73 9.34
CA ALA A 34 -3.84 -20.17 10.47
C ALA A 34 -2.51 -19.39 10.67
N PRO A 35 -1.74 -19.01 9.62
CA PRO A 35 -0.56 -18.16 9.79
C PRO A 35 -0.90 -16.73 10.20
N LEU A 36 -1.95 -16.14 9.62
CA LEU A 36 -2.49 -14.81 9.96
C LEU A 36 -2.89 -14.76 11.43
N ARG A 37 -3.64 -15.76 11.88
CA ARG A 37 -4.04 -15.90 13.28
C ARG A 37 -2.86 -16.06 14.21
N ARG A 38 -1.80 -16.78 13.82
CA ARG A 38 -0.58 -16.92 14.63
C ARG A 38 0.24 -15.64 14.62
N ALA A 39 0.30 -14.90 13.52
CA ALA A 39 0.98 -13.61 13.41
C ALA A 39 0.22 -12.53 14.16
N LEU A 40 -1.10 -12.40 13.98
CA LEU A 40 -1.98 -11.52 14.73
C LEU A 40 -1.96 -11.89 16.21
N ARG A 41 -2.06 -13.17 16.58
CA ARG A 41 -1.96 -13.58 17.98
C ARG A 41 -0.57 -13.33 18.53
N ARG A 42 0.51 -13.52 17.77
CA ARG A 42 1.84 -13.08 18.20
C ARG A 42 1.97 -11.57 18.22
N ALA A 43 1.21 -10.79 17.45
CA ALA A 43 1.24 -9.32 17.44
C ALA A 43 0.35 -8.71 18.55
N LEU A 44 -0.78 -9.35 18.86
CA LEU A 44 -1.72 -8.99 19.93
C LEU A 44 -1.31 -9.54 21.30
N VAL A 45 -0.66 -10.72 21.34
CA VAL A 45 -0.10 -11.32 22.56
C VAL A 45 1.37 -10.97 22.73
N SER A 46 2.07 -10.48 21.69
CA SER A 46 3.25 -9.67 21.97
C SER A 46 2.80 -8.35 22.57
N LYS A 47 3.75 -7.63 23.14
CA LYS A 47 3.51 -6.44 23.94
C LYS A 47 3.06 -5.19 23.16
N PRO A 48 2.96 -5.07 21.80
CA PRO A 48 2.82 -3.77 21.17
C PRO A 48 1.45 -3.13 21.36
N VAL A 49 0.34 -3.87 21.54
CA VAL A 49 -0.96 -3.24 21.87
C VAL A 49 -0.92 -2.56 23.24
N ALA A 50 -0.33 -3.22 24.24
CA ALA A 50 -0.10 -2.62 25.55
C ALA A 50 0.90 -1.45 25.48
N LEU A 51 1.85 -1.48 24.56
CA LEU A 51 2.81 -0.39 24.35
C LEU A 51 2.24 0.79 23.58
N ILE A 52 1.36 0.58 22.60
CA ILE A 52 0.64 1.64 21.88
C ILE A 52 -0.37 2.29 22.83
N ALA A 53 -1.13 1.49 23.59
CA ALA A 53 -2.01 2.02 24.63
C ALA A 53 -1.20 2.76 25.71
N GLY A 54 -0.08 2.19 26.15
CA GLY A 54 0.84 2.80 27.11
C GLY A 54 1.47 4.10 26.60
N SER A 55 1.85 4.17 25.33
CA SER A 55 2.43 5.38 24.72
C SER A 55 1.39 6.48 24.53
N LEU A 56 0.15 6.13 24.14
CA LEU A 56 -0.96 7.08 24.06
C LEU A 56 -1.34 7.62 25.44
N VAL A 57 -1.40 6.78 26.47
CA VAL A 57 -1.63 7.21 27.86
C VAL A 57 -0.51 8.11 28.35
N ALA A 58 0.76 7.73 28.11
CA ALA A 58 1.90 8.56 28.47
C ALA A 58 1.86 9.92 27.76
N LEU A 59 1.58 9.95 26.45
CA LEU A 59 1.46 11.17 25.66
C LEU A 59 0.32 12.07 26.16
N GLY A 60 -0.83 11.47 26.50
CA GLY A 60 -1.95 12.17 27.11
C GLY A 60 -1.60 12.77 28.47
N MET A 61 -0.86 12.04 29.32
CA MET A 61 -0.34 12.55 30.58
C MET A 61 0.63 13.72 30.36
N VAL A 62 1.54 13.63 29.38
CA VAL A 62 2.44 14.75 29.02
C VAL A 62 1.60 15.96 28.62
N ALA A 63 0.67 15.81 27.69
CA ALA A 63 -0.19 16.88 27.20
C ALA A 63 -1.01 17.53 28.32
N ALA A 64 -1.59 16.74 29.23
CA ALA A 64 -2.31 17.26 30.39
C ALA A 64 -1.38 18.02 31.35
N SER A 65 -0.18 17.49 31.60
CA SER A 65 0.80 18.11 32.50
C SER A 65 1.35 19.45 31.96
N THR A 66 1.45 19.60 30.63
CA THR A 66 1.84 20.87 30.00
C THR A 66 0.88 22.02 30.25
N PHE A 67 -0.43 21.75 30.24
CA PHE A 67 -1.43 22.77 30.50
C PHE A 67 -1.45 23.20 31.98
N ALA A 68 -1.07 22.30 32.90
CA ALA A 68 -1.13 22.57 34.34
C ALA A 68 0.13 23.26 34.89
N VAL A 69 1.32 22.96 34.37
CA VAL A 69 2.61 23.30 35.03
C VAL A 69 3.50 24.24 34.20
N GLY A 70 3.18 24.44 32.92
CA GLY A 70 3.92 25.35 32.03
C GLY A 70 5.05 24.68 31.22
N PRO A 71 5.63 25.40 30.25
CA PRO A 71 6.48 24.82 29.19
C PRO A 71 7.83 24.29 29.66
N ALA A 72 8.33 24.68 30.83
CA ALA A 72 9.59 24.15 31.36
C ALA A 72 9.51 22.64 31.69
N MET A 73 8.32 22.10 31.99
CA MET A 73 8.10 20.67 32.18
C MET A 73 8.18 19.86 30.88
N ILE A 74 8.00 20.49 29.71
CA ILE A 74 8.11 19.84 28.40
C ILE A 74 9.50 19.24 28.23
N ALA A 75 10.54 20.02 28.55
CA ALA A 75 11.92 19.55 28.47
C ALA A 75 12.15 18.37 29.41
N LEU A 76 11.71 18.46 30.67
CA LEU A 76 11.96 17.41 31.66
C LEU A 76 11.26 16.08 31.29
N VAL A 77 10.06 16.16 30.69
CA VAL A 77 9.30 15.00 30.26
C VAL A 77 9.83 14.41 28.95
N LEU A 78 10.24 15.24 27.98
CA LEU A 78 10.87 14.77 26.73
C LEU A 78 12.24 14.16 26.95
N PHE A 79 13.03 14.69 27.90
CA PHE A 79 14.33 14.13 28.28
C PHE A 79 14.22 12.96 29.25
N SER A 80 13.02 12.57 29.67
CA SER A 80 12.84 11.37 30.48
C SER A 80 13.16 10.14 29.63
N PRO A 81 14.13 9.30 30.05
CA PRO A 81 14.49 8.10 29.30
C PRO A 81 13.30 7.14 29.16
N LEU A 82 12.34 7.17 30.10
CA LEU A 82 11.13 6.35 30.04
C LEU A 82 10.21 6.75 28.88
N VAL A 83 9.91 8.05 28.74
CA VAL A 83 9.02 8.57 27.69
C VAL A 83 9.67 8.36 26.33
N ALA A 84 10.96 8.65 26.21
CA ALA A 84 11.73 8.39 24.99
C ALA A 84 11.67 6.90 24.59
N CYS A 85 11.82 5.99 25.55
CA CYS A 85 11.74 4.54 25.29
C CYS A 85 10.35 4.12 24.79
N LEU A 86 9.27 4.64 25.39
CA LEU A 86 7.90 4.36 24.96
C LEU A 86 7.59 4.90 23.55
N LEU A 87 8.06 6.10 23.23
CA LEU A 87 7.91 6.68 21.89
C LEU A 87 8.65 5.86 20.83
N LEU A 88 9.91 5.47 21.10
CA LEU A 88 10.70 4.64 20.21
C LEU A 88 10.06 3.26 19.99
N LEU A 89 9.53 2.64 21.05
CA LEU A 89 8.81 1.38 20.94
C LEU A 89 7.51 1.52 20.13
N GLY A 90 6.75 2.59 20.37
CA GLY A 90 5.54 2.90 19.62
C GLY A 90 5.85 3.08 18.13
N LEU A 91 6.86 3.90 17.80
CA LEU A 91 7.26 4.17 16.43
C LEU A 91 7.78 2.91 15.71
N THR A 92 8.67 2.14 16.33
CA THR A 92 9.18 0.89 15.75
C THR A 92 8.07 -0.13 15.56
N SER A 93 7.11 -0.23 16.49
CA SER A 93 5.95 -1.10 16.33
C SER A 93 5.05 -0.65 15.17
N ALA A 94 4.83 0.65 15.00
CA ALA A 94 4.02 1.19 13.90
C ALA A 94 4.66 0.91 12.53
N VAL A 95 5.99 1.09 12.41
CA VAL A 95 6.73 0.76 11.19
C VAL A 95 6.63 -0.74 10.87
N ARG A 96 6.84 -1.60 11.87
CA ARG A 96 6.71 -3.06 11.72
C ARG A 96 5.31 -3.50 11.29
N VAL A 97 4.27 -2.85 11.82
CA VAL A 97 2.88 -3.10 11.42
C VAL A 97 2.63 -2.62 9.99
N GLY A 98 3.20 -1.48 9.59
CA GLY A 98 3.12 -0.97 8.22
C GLY A 98 3.77 -1.92 7.20
N GLU A 99 4.98 -2.40 7.49
CA GLU A 99 5.69 -3.40 6.68
C GLU A 99 4.88 -4.70 6.57
N ALA A 100 4.41 -5.23 7.70
CA ALA A 100 3.61 -6.44 7.70
C ALA A 100 2.28 -6.26 6.95
N ALA A 101 1.65 -5.08 7.01
CA ALA A 101 0.44 -4.80 6.25
C ALA A 101 0.71 -4.78 4.74
N HIS A 102 1.90 -4.36 4.32
CA HIS A 102 2.31 -4.34 2.92
C HIS A 102 2.49 -5.75 2.37
N ASP A 103 3.24 -6.60 3.10
CA ASP A 103 3.47 -8.00 2.73
C ASP A 103 2.17 -8.83 2.64
N TRP A 104 1.09 -8.34 3.24
CA TRP A 104 -0.20 -9.02 3.29
C TRP A 104 -1.16 -8.59 2.18
N ALA A 105 -0.85 -7.51 1.45
CA ALA A 105 -1.70 -7.03 0.37
C ALA A 105 -1.78 -8.03 -0.79
N ASP A 106 -0.66 -8.68 -1.15
CA ASP A 106 -0.62 -9.57 -2.32
C ASP A 106 -1.36 -10.89 -2.09
N PRO A 107 -1.14 -11.63 -0.98
CA PRO A 107 -1.90 -12.85 -0.70
C PRO A 107 -3.39 -12.55 -0.58
N PHE A 108 -3.72 -11.41 0.02
CA PHE A 108 -5.11 -10.97 0.16
C PHE A 108 -5.77 -10.70 -1.20
N ALA A 109 -5.10 -9.97 -2.10
CA ALA A 109 -5.61 -9.73 -3.44
C ALA A 109 -5.83 -11.05 -4.20
N CYS A 110 -4.91 -12.00 -4.08
CA CYS A 110 -5.04 -13.33 -4.67
C CYS A 110 -6.27 -14.08 -4.13
N ASP A 111 -6.45 -14.11 -2.81
CA ASP A 111 -7.60 -14.77 -2.17
C ASP A 111 -8.93 -14.12 -2.59
N CYS A 112 -8.98 -12.79 -2.68
CA CYS A 112 -10.15 -12.07 -3.18
C CYS A 112 -10.48 -12.44 -4.62
N LEU A 113 -9.49 -12.41 -5.53
CA LEU A 113 -9.71 -12.74 -6.93
C LEU A 113 -10.08 -14.21 -7.12
N ALA A 114 -9.46 -15.13 -6.37
CA ALA A 114 -9.83 -16.54 -6.35
C ALA A 114 -11.28 -16.77 -5.90
N SER A 115 -11.79 -15.89 -5.01
CA SER A 115 -13.20 -15.89 -4.59
C SER A 115 -14.14 -15.13 -5.54
N GLY A 116 -13.63 -14.64 -6.67
CA GLY A 116 -14.38 -13.83 -7.63
C GLY A 116 -14.77 -12.46 -7.08
N ARG A 117 -13.92 -11.83 -6.25
CA ARG A 117 -14.21 -10.53 -5.61
C ARG A 117 -13.11 -9.51 -5.88
N CYS A 118 -13.51 -8.24 -5.88
CA CYS A 118 -12.59 -7.12 -6.03
C CYS A 118 -11.70 -6.96 -4.78
N PRO A 119 -10.37 -7.01 -4.90
CA PRO A 119 -9.45 -6.77 -3.78
C PRO A 119 -9.61 -5.41 -3.09
N ALA A 120 -10.06 -4.38 -3.82
CA ALA A 120 -10.14 -3.01 -3.29
C ALA A 120 -11.40 -2.72 -2.47
N CYS A 121 -12.55 -3.29 -2.87
CA CYS A 121 -13.86 -2.99 -2.26
C CYS A 121 -14.73 -4.22 -1.96
N ALA A 122 -14.25 -5.43 -2.27
CA ALA A 122 -14.93 -6.71 -2.09
C ALA A 122 -16.23 -6.91 -2.91
N TYR A 123 -16.50 -6.06 -3.90
CA TYR A 123 -17.61 -6.25 -4.85
C TYR A 123 -17.50 -7.60 -5.58
N ASP A 124 -18.64 -8.21 -5.87
CA ASP A 124 -18.70 -9.50 -6.57
C ASP A 124 -18.37 -9.33 -8.06
N LEU A 125 -17.21 -9.84 -8.47
CA LEU A 125 -16.74 -9.82 -9.85
C LEU A 125 -17.17 -11.07 -10.60
N ALA A 126 -17.57 -12.15 -9.92
CA ALA A 126 -17.88 -13.43 -10.56
C ALA A 126 -19.07 -13.34 -11.52
N SER A 127 -19.98 -12.39 -11.30
CA SER A 127 -21.14 -12.15 -12.16
C SER A 127 -20.89 -11.18 -13.30
N LEU A 128 -19.72 -10.55 -13.37
CA LEU A 128 -19.43 -9.53 -14.37
C LEU A 128 -18.75 -10.15 -15.61
N PRO A 129 -19.16 -9.76 -16.82
CA PRO A 129 -18.48 -10.21 -18.03
C PRO A 129 -17.09 -9.53 -18.14
N PRO A 130 -16.04 -10.28 -18.50
CA PRO A 130 -14.75 -9.68 -18.82
C PRO A 130 -14.85 -8.85 -20.11
N ASP A 131 -14.01 -7.82 -20.22
CA ASP A 131 -13.91 -6.97 -21.40
C ASP A 131 -13.13 -7.63 -22.55
N ALA A 132 -12.86 -6.87 -23.62
CA ALA A 132 -12.12 -7.37 -24.78
C ALA A 132 -10.66 -7.78 -24.47
N GLU A 133 -10.09 -7.26 -23.39
CA GLU A 133 -8.74 -7.60 -22.89
C GLU A 133 -8.77 -8.79 -21.93
N GLY A 134 -9.96 -9.26 -21.54
CA GLY A 134 -10.15 -10.33 -20.57
C GLY A 134 -10.20 -9.86 -19.13
N LEU A 135 -10.22 -8.53 -18.88
CA LEU A 135 -10.24 -7.94 -17.55
C LEU A 135 -11.67 -7.68 -17.09
N VAL A 136 -11.92 -7.81 -15.79
CA VAL A 136 -13.20 -7.46 -15.17
C VAL A 136 -13.03 -6.12 -14.46
N THR A 137 -13.77 -5.11 -14.91
CA THR A 137 -13.79 -3.79 -14.26
C THR A 137 -14.84 -3.77 -13.15
N CYS A 138 -14.40 -3.47 -11.94
CA CYS A 138 -15.27 -3.31 -10.79
C CYS A 138 -16.15 -2.06 -10.92
N PRO A 139 -17.49 -2.14 -10.84
CA PRO A 139 -18.38 -0.98 -10.99
C PRO A 139 -18.30 -0.01 -9.80
N GLU A 140 -17.90 -0.48 -8.62
CA GLU A 140 -17.80 0.36 -7.41
C GLU A 140 -16.56 1.25 -7.39
N CYS A 141 -15.37 0.67 -7.59
CA CYS A 141 -14.10 1.39 -7.47
C CYS A 141 -13.42 1.68 -8.82
N GLY A 142 -13.91 1.11 -9.92
CA GLY A 142 -13.35 1.28 -11.26
C GLY A 142 -12.04 0.52 -11.53
N ALA A 143 -11.57 -0.29 -10.58
CA ALA A 143 -10.37 -1.11 -10.73
C ALA A 143 -10.60 -2.27 -11.69
N ALA A 144 -9.60 -2.61 -12.51
CA ALA A 144 -9.68 -3.74 -13.46
C ALA A 144 -8.78 -4.90 -13.05
N TRP A 145 -9.33 -6.11 -13.04
CA TRP A 145 -8.63 -7.32 -12.60
C TRP A 145 -8.75 -8.46 -13.60
N ASP A 146 -7.70 -9.25 -13.80
CA ASP A 146 -7.73 -10.49 -14.58
C ASP A 146 -8.23 -11.64 -13.69
N PRO A 147 -9.45 -12.16 -13.91
CA PRO A 147 -9.97 -13.29 -13.13
C PRO A 147 -9.25 -14.62 -13.42
N ARG A 148 -8.42 -14.68 -14.47
CA ARG A 148 -7.70 -15.88 -14.90
C ARG A 148 -6.29 -15.95 -14.35
N ALA A 149 -5.74 -14.85 -13.83
CA ALA A 149 -4.39 -14.82 -13.29
C ALA A 149 -4.28 -15.87 -12.16
N PRO A 150 -3.54 -16.97 -12.37
CA PRO A 150 -3.32 -17.96 -11.33
C PRO A 150 -2.42 -17.29 -10.30
N GLY A 151 -2.96 -16.98 -9.12
CA GLY A 151 -2.21 -16.22 -8.11
C GLY A 151 -0.84 -16.87 -7.82
N PRO A 152 0.25 -16.09 -7.63
CA PRO A 152 0.37 -14.63 -7.59
C PRO A 152 1.12 -14.04 -8.82
N PRO A 153 0.66 -12.89 -9.37
CA PRO A 153 1.51 -11.69 -9.43
C PRO A 153 0.70 -10.38 -9.28
N ALA A 154 0.85 -9.69 -8.15
CA ALA A 154 0.66 -8.24 -8.06
C ALA A 154 2.00 -7.68 -7.61
N THR A 155 2.80 -7.13 -8.53
CA THR A 155 4.00 -6.41 -8.14
C THR A 155 3.52 -5.15 -7.45
N ILE A 156 3.69 -5.06 -6.12
CA ILE A 156 3.48 -3.80 -5.44
C ILE A 156 4.47 -2.81 -6.02
N ALA A 157 4.03 -1.89 -6.90
CA ALA A 157 4.90 -0.81 -7.28
C ALA A 157 5.03 0.07 -6.04
N VAL A 158 6.14 -0.11 -5.33
CA VAL A 158 6.71 0.93 -4.50
C VAL A 158 6.76 2.14 -5.42
N SER A 159 5.83 3.08 -5.20
CA SER A 159 5.89 4.36 -5.87
C SER A 159 7.20 4.96 -5.38
N ASP A 160 8.26 4.82 -6.18
CA ASP A 160 9.48 5.59 -5.97
C ASP A 160 8.99 7.02 -5.78
N PRO A 161 9.33 7.69 -4.66
CA PRO A 161 8.92 9.07 -4.46
C PRO A 161 9.51 9.83 -5.63
N SER A 162 8.65 10.13 -6.61
CA SER A 162 8.99 10.85 -7.83
C SER A 162 9.86 12.02 -7.38
N PRO A 163 11.13 12.13 -7.82
CA PRO A 163 12.03 13.15 -7.33
C PRO A 163 11.32 14.47 -7.57
N THR A 164 10.94 15.12 -6.46
CA THR A 164 10.36 16.45 -6.47
C THR A 164 11.29 17.28 -7.31
N GLY A 165 10.84 17.63 -8.51
CA GLY A 165 11.60 18.43 -9.45
C GLY A 165 11.88 19.75 -8.77
N THR A 166 13.09 19.91 -8.26
CA THR A 166 13.67 21.20 -7.97
C THR A 166 13.79 21.88 -9.33
N GLY A 167 12.78 22.70 -9.64
CA GLY A 167 12.81 23.57 -10.80
C GLY A 167 13.93 24.59 -10.61
N ASP A 168 15.10 24.28 -11.16
CA ASP A 168 16.00 25.33 -11.62
C ASP A 168 15.41 25.87 -12.92
N GLY A 169 14.78 27.02 -12.78
CA GLY A 169 14.44 27.84 -13.92
C GLY A 169 15.72 28.33 -14.58
N ASP A 170 15.88 28.01 -15.85
CA ASP A 170 16.64 28.86 -16.75
C ASP A 170 15.80 29.14 -17.99
N GLN A 171 15.13 30.30 -17.94
CA GLN A 171 14.57 30.97 -19.11
C GLN A 171 15.72 31.76 -19.73
N SER A 172 16.15 31.42 -20.95
CA SER A 172 16.61 32.39 -21.96
C SER A 172 17.06 31.70 -23.25
N GLY A 173 16.39 32.02 -24.37
CA GLY A 173 16.92 31.76 -25.70
C GLY A 173 15.84 31.72 -26.80
N PRO A 174 15.65 32.80 -27.57
CA PRO A 174 14.66 32.85 -28.65
C PRO A 174 15.20 32.31 -29.98
N ASP A 175 14.27 31.76 -30.77
CA ASP A 175 14.18 31.74 -32.24
C ASP A 175 15.47 31.60 -33.07
N ALA A 176 15.62 30.46 -33.75
CA ALA A 176 16.07 30.46 -35.14
C ALA A 176 15.78 29.11 -35.86
N ALA A 177 15.00 29.23 -36.93
CA ALA A 177 15.19 28.57 -38.22
C ALA A 177 15.11 27.04 -38.30
N ALA A 178 13.98 26.60 -38.85
CA ALA A 178 13.87 25.73 -40.02
C ALA A 178 15.08 24.84 -40.36
N ASP A 179 14.88 23.53 -40.27
CA ASP A 179 15.41 22.65 -41.31
C ASP A 179 14.55 21.40 -41.48
N GLY A 180 13.92 21.30 -42.65
CA GLY A 180 13.25 20.10 -43.10
C GLY A 180 14.30 19.04 -43.46
N ARG A 181 14.19 17.86 -42.85
CA ARG A 181 14.79 16.64 -43.40
C ARG A 181 13.78 15.51 -43.48
N PRO A 182 13.68 14.82 -44.63
CA PRO A 182 12.79 13.69 -44.83
C PRO A 182 13.31 12.42 -44.14
N SER A 183 12.35 11.57 -43.79
CA SER A 183 12.54 10.20 -43.29
C SER A 183 13.31 9.30 -44.27
N PRO A 184 14.18 8.43 -43.74
CA PRO A 184 14.36 7.06 -44.21
C PRO A 184 13.97 6.11 -43.06
N GLY A 185 13.00 5.23 -43.22
CA GLY A 185 13.09 4.09 -44.12
C GLY A 185 13.47 2.83 -43.32
N SER A 186 12.48 1.94 -43.15
CA SER A 186 12.62 0.49 -43.24
C SER A 186 13.87 -0.16 -42.61
N ARG A 187 13.67 -0.90 -41.52
CA ARG A 187 14.34 -2.22 -41.36
C ARG A 187 13.39 -3.27 -40.79
N ALA A 188 13.05 -4.19 -41.68
CA ALA A 188 12.58 -5.54 -41.38
C ALA A 188 13.68 -6.38 -40.71
N GLY A 189 13.25 -7.47 -40.07
CA GLY A 189 14.07 -8.62 -39.70
C GLY A 189 14.33 -8.71 -38.20
N SER A 190 13.81 -9.73 -37.50
CA SER A 190 14.19 -11.15 -37.57
C SER A 190 14.95 -11.49 -36.29
N GLY A 191 14.50 -12.51 -35.55
CA GLY A 191 15.32 -13.04 -34.47
C GLY A 191 14.59 -13.86 -33.42
N ALA A 192 14.19 -15.06 -33.81
CA ALA A 192 13.88 -16.18 -32.92
C ALA A 192 14.87 -16.33 -31.75
N ARG A 193 14.37 -16.65 -30.56
CA ARG A 193 15.05 -17.42 -29.49
C ARG A 193 13.95 -18.14 -28.69
N SER A 194 13.67 -19.39 -29.01
CA SER A 194 14.38 -20.61 -28.61
C SER A 194 14.06 -21.02 -27.18
N ALA A 195 13.21 -22.04 -27.10
CA ALA A 195 12.91 -22.86 -25.95
C ALA A 195 14.16 -23.60 -25.44
N ARG A 196 14.36 -23.60 -24.12
CA ARG A 196 15.10 -24.56 -23.29
C ARG A 196 14.54 -24.42 -21.88
N ARG A 197 14.38 -25.43 -21.03
CA ARG A 197 14.58 -26.89 -21.03
C ARG A 197 13.81 -27.34 -19.76
N ALA A 198 13.02 -28.40 -19.86
CA ALA A 198 13.29 -29.72 -19.26
C ALA A 198 13.26 -29.70 -17.72
#